data_AF-A0A147K046-F1
#
_entry.id   AF-A0A147K046-F1
#
_cell.length_a   1.000
_cell.length_b   1.000
_cell.length_c   1.000
_cell.angle_alpha   90.00
_cell.angle_beta   90.00
_cell.angle_gamma   90.00
#
_symmetry.space_group_name_H-M   'P 1'
#
loop_
_entity.id
_entity.type
_entity.pdbx_description
1 polymer ?
#
loop_
_entity_poly.entity_id
_entity_poly.type
_entity_poly.pdbx_seq_one_letter_code
_entity_poly.pdbx_strand_id
1 'polypeptide(L)' 'MPDCPICGKPLESPMVKCSSCNAELHRACAKRTMGKSYCKDCYKQAKKQARFERMVQHEALGREKPGRMW' A
#
# COMPACT_ATOMS: atom_id res chain seq x y z
N MET A 1 -22.99 1.85 -15.19
CA MET A 1 -21.54 2.13 -15.14
C MET A 1 -21.16 2.20 -13.68
N PRO A 2 -20.14 1.47 -13.20
CA PRO A 2 -19.70 1.63 -11.82
C PRO A 2 -19.17 3.05 -11.62
N ASP A 3 -19.52 3.67 -10.49
CA ASP A 3 -18.99 4.98 -10.10
C ASP A 3 -17.69 4.82 -9.33
N CYS A 4 -16.78 5.79 -9.49
CA CYS A 4 -15.51 5.74 -8.81
C CYS A 4 -15.72 6.04 -7.32
N PRO A 5 -15.34 5.13 -6.39
CA PRO A 5 -15.57 5.30 -4.96
C PRO A 5 -14.78 6.46 -4.34
N ILE A 6 -13.89 7.11 -5.11
CA ILE A 6 -13.07 8.23 -4.65
C ILE A 6 -13.67 9.57 -5.05
N CYS A 7 -14.19 9.70 -6.27
CA CYS A 7 -14.65 10.96 -6.82
C CYS A 7 -16.16 10.99 -7.14
N GLY A 8 -16.86 9.85 -7.04
CA GLY A 8 -18.30 9.74 -7.30
C GLY A 8 -18.68 9.97 -8.77
N LYS A 9 -17.70 10.02 -9.68
CA LYS A 9 -17.92 10.16 -11.12
C LYS A 9 -17.95 8.78 -11.78
N PRO A 10 -18.68 8.62 -12.90
CA PRO A 10 -18.69 7.36 -13.64
C PRO A 10 -17.26 6.94 -14.03
N LEU A 11 -16.97 5.64 -13.93
CA LEU A 11 -15.67 5.13 -14.39
C LEU A 11 -15.51 5.32 -15.89
N GLU A 12 -14.45 6.02 -16.27
CA GLU A 12 -14.03 6.19 -17.66
C GLU A 12 -12.66 5.53 -17.85
N SER A 13 -12.45 4.91 -19.00
CA SER A 13 -11.17 4.28 -19.34
C SER A 13 -10.13 5.37 -19.62
N PRO A 14 -8.89 5.29 -19.09
CA PRO A 14 -8.24 4.14 -18.44
C PRO A 14 -8.49 4.03 -16.93
N MET A 15 -9.00 2.87 -16.53
CA MET A 15 -9.23 2.49 -15.13
C MET A 15 -8.13 1.53 -14.62
N VAL A 16 -7.86 1.59 -13.31
CA VAL A 16 -6.88 0.75 -12.62
C VAL A 16 -7.55 0.05 -11.43
N LYS A 17 -7.07 -1.15 -11.11
CA LYS A 17 -7.58 -1.94 -9.98
C LYS A 17 -6.72 -1.78 -8.75
N CYS A 18 -7.36 -1.61 -7.60
CA CYS A 18 -6.70 -1.64 -6.31
C CYS A 18 -6.12 -3.04 -6.05
N SER A 19 -4.83 -3.17 -5.79
CA SER A 19 -4.19 -4.47 -5.53
C SER A 19 -4.59 -5.13 -4.21
N SER A 20 -5.35 -4.44 -3.35
CA SER A 20 -5.80 -4.96 -2.04
C SER A 20 -7.28 -5.32 -2.02
N CYS A 21 -8.16 -4.46 -2.55
CA CYS A 21 -9.61 -4.71 -2.56
C CYS A 21 -10.20 -4.95 -3.96
N ASN A 22 -9.37 -4.95 -5.01
CA ASN A 22 -9.78 -5.09 -6.42
C ASN A 22 -10.78 -4.04 -6.93
N ALA A 23 -11.04 -2.98 -6.17
CA ALA A 23 -11.90 -1.88 -6.61
C ALA A 23 -11.35 -1.20 -7.86
N GLU A 24 -12.24 -0.87 -8.80
CA GLU A 24 -11.92 -0.15 -10.02
C GLU A 24 -11.94 1.35 -9.75
N LEU A 25 -10.88 2.04 -10.18
CA LEU A 25 -10.63 3.44 -9.88
C LEU A 25 -10.11 4.12 -11.13
N HIS A 26 -10.33 5.43 -11.28
CA HIS A 26 -9.57 6.18 -12.27
C HIS A 26 -8.08 6.16 -11.93
N ARG A 27 -7.23 6.14 -12.95
CA ARG A 27 -5.77 6.21 -12.78
C ARG A 27 -5.32 7.44 -11.97
N ALA A 28 -6.05 8.55 -12.08
CA ALA A 28 -5.82 9.78 -11.30
C ALA A 28 -6.28 9.67 -9.84
N CYS A 29 -7.30 8.86 -9.56
CA CYS A 29 -7.84 8.65 -8.22
C CYS A 29 -7.07 7.57 -7.44
N ALA A 30 -6.37 6.68 -8.13
CA ALA A 30 -5.56 5.64 -7.52
C ALA A 30 -4.22 6.20 -7.03
N LYS A 31 -3.81 5.80 -5.82
CA LYS A 31 -2.47 6.09 -5.31
C LYS A 31 -1.54 4.92 -5.58
N ARG A 32 -0.32 5.22 -6.02
CA ARG A 32 0.70 4.20 -6.30
C ARG A 32 1.74 4.19 -5.19
N THR A 33 2.10 3.01 -4.72
CA THR A 33 3.23 2.80 -3.80
C THR A 33 3.83 1.43 -4.06
N MET A 34 5.16 1.32 -3.99
CA MET A 34 5.90 0.06 -4.24
C MET A 34 5.47 -0.65 -5.53
N GLY A 35 5.22 0.11 -6.61
CA GLY A 35 4.79 -0.43 -7.91
C GLY A 35 3.32 -0.85 -8.02
N LYS A 36 2.56 -0.87 -6.92
CA LYS A 36 1.15 -1.30 -6.87
C LYS A 36 0.18 -0.12 -6.77
N SER A 37 -1.05 -0.31 -7.26
CA SER A 37 -2.11 0.71 -7.27
C SER A 37 -3.09 0.45 -6.12
N TYR A 38 -3.49 1.49 -5.39
CA TYR A 38 -4.38 1.37 -4.24
C TYR A 38 -5.46 2.45 -4.25
N CYS A 39 -6.65 2.11 -3.72
CA CYS A 39 -7.65 3.11 -3.37
C CYS A 39 -7.20 3.94 -2.15
N LYS A 40 -7.89 5.05 -1.87
CA LYS A 40 -7.55 5.97 -0.77
C LYS A 40 -7.45 5.26 0.59
N ASP A 41 -8.34 4.31 0.87
CA ASP A 41 -8.37 3.61 2.15
C ASP A 41 -7.32 2.50 2.23
N CYS A 42 -7.18 1.67 1.20
CA CYS A 42 -6.11 0.67 1.14
C CYS A 42 -4.72 1.33 1.15
N TYR A 43 -4.56 2.52 0.58
CA TYR A 43 -3.30 3.26 0.64
C TYR A 43 -2.95 3.68 2.08
N LYS A 44 -3.93 4.08 2.89
CA LYS A 44 -3.71 4.39 4.32
C LYS A 44 -3.25 3.13 5.08
N GLN A 45 -3.85 1.97 4.79
CA GLN A 45 -3.46 0.71 5.40
C GLN A 45 -2.06 0.26 4.95
N ALA A 46 -1.77 0.33 3.65
CA ALA A 46 -0.47 0.00 3.09
C ALA A 46 0.66 0.88 3.68
N LYS A 47 0.39 2.17 3.93
CA LYS A 47 1.33 3.05 4.63
C LYS A 47 1.60 2.60 6.07
N LYS A 48 0.58 2.14 6.79
CA LYS A 48 0.74 1.60 8.16
C LYS A 48 1.54 0.29 8.14
N GLN A 49 1.24 -0.61 7.21
CA GLN A 49 1.97 -1.87 7.02
C GLN A 49 3.44 -1.61 6.68
N ALA A 50 3.75 -0.72 5.74
CA ALA A 50 5.14 -0.38 5.39
C ALA A 50 5.93 0.19 6.58
N ARG A 51 5.27 0.91 7.51
CA ARG A 51 5.91 1.39 8.74
C ARG A 51 6.13 0.24 9.74
N PHE A 52 5.15 -0.65 9.88
CA PHE A 52 5.26 -1.82 10.73
C PHE A 52 6.35 -2.78 10.24
N GLU A 53 6.39 -3.05 8.94
CA GLU A 53 7.39 -3.93 8.31
C GLU A 53 8.82 -3.40 8.49
N ARG A 54 9.03 -2.06 8.43
CA ARG A 54 10.33 -1.46 8.79
C ARG A 54 10.69 -1.60 10.27
N MET A 55 9.72 -1.51 11.17
CA MET A 55 9.97 -1.75 12.60
C MET A 55 10.28 -3.23 12.86
N VAL A 56 9.54 -4.15 12.26
CA VAL A 56 9.78 -5.60 12.33
C VAL A 56 11.15 -5.95 11.74
N GLN A 57 11.55 -5.36 10.61
CA GLN A 57 12.89 -5.56 10.05
C GLN A 57 14.00 -5.03 10.97
N HIS A 58 13.79 -3.89 11.62
CA HIS A 58 14.75 -3.34 12.58
C HIS A 58 14.85 -4.19 13.85
N GLU A 59 13.73 -4.74 14.34
CA GLU A 59 13.73 -5.69 15.46
C GLU A 59 14.36 -7.04 15.07
N ALA A 60 14.11 -7.54 13.86
CA ALA A 60 14.65 -8.80 13.37
C ALA A 60 16.17 -8.76 13.16
N LEU A 61 16.74 -7.61 12.78
CA LEU A 61 18.18 -7.41 12.65
C LEU A 61 18.86 -7.03 13.98
N GLY A 62 18.09 -6.78 15.03
CA GLY A 62 18.56 -6.28 16.32
C GLY A 62 18.80 -7.38 17.37
N ARG A 63 19.56 -8.45 17.07
CA ARG A 63 20.04 -9.37 18.12
C ARG A 63 21.24 -10.27 17.78
N GLU A 64 22.18 -9.88 16.93
CA GLU A 64 23.52 -10.49 16.99
C GLU A 64 24.42 -9.64 17.90
N LYS A 65 24.47 -10.02 19.18
CA LYS A 65 25.55 -9.59 20.07
C LYS A 65 26.83 -10.26 19.56
N PRO A 66 27.88 -9.53 19.14
CA PRO A 66 29.19 -10.15 18.99
C PRO A 66 29.68 -10.53 20.39
N GLY A 67 29.55 -11.81 20.73
CA GLY A 67 30.15 -12.37 21.93
C GLY A 67 31.67 -12.22 21.82
N ARG A 68 32.23 -11.26 22.56
CA ARG A 68 33.67 -11.29 22.88
C ARG A 68 33.88 -12.44 23.85
N MET A 69 34.41 -13.54 23.33
CA MET A 69 35.00 -14.61 24.12
C MET A 69 36.39 -14.11 24.55
N TRP A 70 36.64 -14.14 25.86
CA TRP A 70 37.92 -13.76 26.48
C TRP A 70 39.02 -14.76 26.11
#